data_AF-A0A9P9D9E4-F1
#
_entry.id   AF-A0A9P9D9E4-F1
#
_cell.length_a   1.000
_cell.length_b   1.000
_cell.length_c   1.000
_cell.angle_alpha   90.00
_cell.angle_beta   90.00
_cell.angle_gamma   90.00
#
_symmetry.space_group_name_H-M   'P 1'
#
loop_
_entity.id
_entity.type
_entity.pdbx_description
1 polymer ?
#
loop_
_entity_poly.entity_id
_entity_poly.type
_entity_poly.pdbx_seq_one_letter_code
_entity_poly.pdbx_strand_id
1 'polypeptide(L)'
;MFLKQPNDKPNSMARPARQCCFICFGGKRQQEYAVLVPCFRPNPQPRIRKIKTKEGTERLNFEIFRHDSFESDSTIYKRLNEVCYQHQPKFKRWIPFYGVVEVREVKFRFLGIKDKSNRHRVHIYRLNINEIGEEAKNTIAISRHPDYWDTYGCCDEWHSDACPASTDYTAEPCIVKRVEVAQLRRNNLETYSLLTDCVRDPQSADEYETLKGMAQESPIIDLKISEIDDQSKVFGRKNEMPGLEFIMGWQFDRMESELPFFVFCILLITLAIWIVVIVSGLAGEWTLSTALGQIALGSVAILVGLRYLV
;
A
#
# COMPACT_ATOMS: atom_id res chain seq x y z
N MET A 1 -19.12 -23.12 35.34
CA MET A 1 -17.94 -23.86 34.85
C MET A 1 -17.24 -22.96 33.83
N PHE A 2 -16.20 -22.25 34.27
CA PHE A 2 -15.51 -21.25 33.48
C PHE A 2 -14.59 -21.94 32.47
N LEU A 3 -14.97 -21.92 31.20
CA LEU A 3 -14.07 -22.34 30.12
C LEU A 3 -13.01 -21.26 29.95
N LYS A 4 -11.80 -21.59 30.40
CA LYS A 4 -10.56 -20.85 30.17
C LYS A 4 -10.41 -20.64 28.65
N GLN A 5 -10.48 -19.39 28.20
CA GLN A 5 -10.01 -19.04 26.86
C GLN A 5 -8.51 -19.32 26.78
N PRO A 6 -8.01 -19.91 25.68
CA PRO A 6 -6.58 -20.12 25.51
C PRO A 6 -5.90 -18.75 25.45
N ASN A 7 -4.85 -18.60 26.26
CA ASN A 7 -3.92 -17.48 26.17
C ASN A 7 -3.31 -17.46 24.77
N ASP A 8 -3.84 -16.61 23.88
CA ASP A 8 -3.17 -16.23 22.65
C ASP A 8 -1.89 -15.49 23.04
N LYS A 9 -0.76 -16.19 22.93
CA LYS A 9 0.56 -15.57 22.92
C LYS A 9 0.59 -14.58 21.73
N PRO A 10 1.11 -13.35 21.90
CA PRO A 10 1.29 -12.45 20.78
C PRO A 10 2.14 -13.14 19.71
N ASN A 11 1.62 -13.19 18.49
CA ASN A 11 2.22 -13.79 17.30
C ASN A 11 3.75 -13.60 17.27
N SER A 12 4.49 -14.71 17.28
CA SER A 12 5.95 -14.77 17.39
C SER A 12 6.72 -14.24 16.17
N MET A 13 6.04 -13.65 15.18
CA MET A 13 6.66 -13.06 13.98
C MET A 13 7.17 -11.63 14.18
N ALA A 14 6.71 -10.90 15.20
CA ALA A 14 7.14 -9.51 15.41
C ALA A 14 8.58 -9.38 15.95
N ARG A 15 9.11 -10.43 16.60
CA ARG A 15 10.46 -10.42 17.20
C ARG A 15 11.62 -10.72 16.23
N PRO A 16 11.46 -11.55 15.17
CA PRO A 16 12.51 -11.74 14.17
C PRO A 16 12.43 -10.78 12.96
N ALA A 17 11.28 -10.18 12.67
CA ALA A 17 11.13 -9.27 11.53
C ALA A 17 11.85 -7.94 11.81
N ARG A 18 13.10 -7.82 11.34
CA ARG A 18 13.89 -6.58 11.37
C ARG A 18 13.40 -5.54 10.35
N GLN A 19 12.23 -5.74 9.76
CA GLN A 19 11.64 -4.87 8.77
C GLN A 19 10.14 -4.72 8.98
N CYS A 20 9.60 -3.58 8.58
CA CYS A 20 8.17 -3.33 8.63
C CYS A 20 7.71 -2.35 7.56
N CYS A 21 6.41 -2.38 7.30
CA CYS A 21 5.68 -1.36 6.56
C CYS A 21 4.67 -0.71 7.51
N PHE A 22 4.49 0.61 7.40
CA PHE A 22 3.44 1.31 8.12
C PHE A 22 2.22 1.52 7.25
N ILE A 23 1.05 1.11 7.75
CA ILE A 23 -0.24 1.49 7.17
C ILE A 23 -0.75 2.72 7.90
N CYS A 24 -1.00 3.78 7.16
CA CYS A 24 -1.57 5.02 7.65
C CYS A 24 -3.07 5.07 7.37
N PHE A 25 -3.82 5.57 8.34
CA PHE A 25 -5.25 5.81 8.23
C PHE A 25 -5.53 7.28 8.53
N GLY A 26 -6.05 8.00 7.53
CA GLY A 26 -6.46 9.39 7.63
C GLY A 26 -7.96 9.55 7.38
N GLY A 27 -8.63 10.37 8.20
CA GLY A 27 -10.04 10.69 8.01
C GLY A 27 -10.33 12.14 8.35
N LYS A 28 -11.21 12.81 7.59
CA LYS A 28 -11.54 14.25 7.74
C LYS A 28 -11.99 14.68 9.15
N ARG A 29 -12.38 13.72 10.01
CA ARG A 29 -12.88 13.97 11.39
C ARG A 29 -12.21 13.07 12.45
N GLN A 30 -11.27 12.22 12.07
CA GLN A 30 -10.64 11.27 12.99
C GLN A 30 -9.15 11.60 13.14
N GLN A 31 -8.58 11.27 14.29
CA GLN A 31 -7.14 11.39 14.49
C GLN A 31 -6.42 10.44 13.53
N GLU A 32 -5.40 10.97 12.84
CA GLU A 32 -4.53 10.19 11.97
C GLU A 32 -3.69 9.22 12.79
N TYR A 33 -3.63 7.97 12.33
CA TYR A 33 -2.85 6.94 13.00
C TYR A 33 -2.15 6.02 12.01
N ALA A 34 -1.03 5.44 12.46
CA ALA A 34 -0.27 4.45 11.74
C ALA A 34 -0.21 3.13 12.52
N VAL A 35 -0.20 2.02 11.78
CA VAL A 35 -0.10 0.66 12.29
C VAL A 35 1.12 0.01 11.68
N LEU A 36 1.96 -0.57 12.53
CA LEU A 36 3.16 -1.28 12.11
C LEU A 36 2.78 -2.69 11.66
N VAL A 37 3.15 -3.04 10.43
CA VAL A 37 2.99 -4.38 9.88
C VAL A 37 4.38 -4.97 9.61
N PRO A 38 4.80 -6.02 10.34
CA PRO A 38 6.11 -6.63 10.13
C PRO A 38 6.18 -7.26 8.74
N CYS A 39 7.35 -7.23 8.12
CA CYS A 39 7.64 -7.89 6.85
C CYS A 39 9.06 -8.47 6.85
N PHE A 40 9.35 -9.36 5.90
CA PHE A 40 10.68 -9.95 5.73
C PHE A 40 11.19 -9.83 4.28
N ARG A 41 11.85 -8.72 3.99
CA ARG A 41 12.72 -8.53 2.81
C ARG A 41 14.19 -8.53 3.29
N PRO A 42 15.17 -8.81 2.44
CA PRO A 42 16.53 -8.44 2.72
C PRO A 42 16.70 -6.94 2.41
N ASN A 43 17.62 -6.29 3.11
CA ASN A 43 18.23 -5.09 2.58
C ASN A 43 19.18 -5.53 1.44
N PRO A 44 19.18 -4.88 0.25
CA PRO A 44 20.16 -5.17 -0.80
C PRO A 44 21.62 -4.93 -0.35
N GLN A 45 21.86 -4.31 0.80
CA GLN A 45 23.20 -4.20 1.35
C GLN A 45 23.72 -5.56 1.84
N PRO A 46 24.86 -6.03 1.31
CA PRO A 46 25.42 -7.32 1.69
C PRO A 46 25.81 -7.29 3.17
N ARG A 47 25.37 -8.30 3.93
CA ARG A 47 25.81 -8.45 5.33
C ARG A 47 27.26 -8.90 5.33
N ILE A 48 28.13 -8.02 5.81
CA ILE A 48 29.53 -8.30 6.04
C ILE A 48 29.66 -9.03 7.37
N ARG A 49 30.00 -10.32 7.32
CA ARG A 49 30.29 -11.11 8.51
C ARG A 49 31.79 -11.32 8.62
N LYS A 50 32.40 -10.85 9.71
CA LYS A 50 33.78 -11.17 10.05
C LYS A 50 33.84 -12.61 10.57
N ILE A 51 34.44 -13.50 9.79
CA ILE A 51 34.70 -14.88 10.22
C ILE A 51 36.18 -14.98 10.55
N LYS A 52 36.50 -15.37 11.79
CA LYS A 52 37.86 -15.76 12.16
C LYS A 52 38.11 -17.18 11.66
N THR A 53 39.06 -17.35 10.76
CA THR A 53 39.53 -18.69 10.38
C THR A 53 40.32 -19.32 11.54
N LYS A 54 40.46 -20.64 11.52
CA LYS A 54 41.23 -21.40 12.54
C LYS A 54 42.71 -20.97 12.62
N GLU A 55 43.20 -20.28 11.62
CA GLU A 55 44.57 -19.75 11.49
C GLU A 55 44.71 -18.30 11.98
N GLY A 56 43.66 -17.71 12.57
CA GLY A 56 43.70 -16.37 13.16
C GLY A 56 43.54 -15.21 12.18
N THR A 57 43.34 -15.48 10.88
CA THR A 57 43.05 -14.46 9.87
C THR A 57 41.57 -14.08 9.86
N GLU A 58 41.26 -12.80 9.81
CA GLU A 58 39.89 -12.30 9.66
C GLU A 58 39.52 -12.26 8.17
N ARG A 59 38.51 -13.03 7.75
CA ARG A 59 37.93 -12.90 6.41
C ARG A 59 36.55 -12.26 6.50
N LEU A 60 36.32 -11.27 5.65
CA LEU A 60 35.00 -10.68 5.43
C LEU A 60 34.24 -11.63 4.49
N ASN A 61 33.18 -12.26 5.00
CA ASN A 61 32.28 -13.04 4.19
C ASN A 61 31.04 -12.20 3.87
N PHE A 62 30.71 -12.08 2.59
CA PHE A 62 29.51 -11.40 2.13
C PHE A 62 28.39 -12.44 2.06
N GLU A 63 27.47 -12.42 3.02
CA GLU A 63 26.26 -13.26 2.95
C GLU A 63 25.32 -12.66 1.89
N ILE A 64 25.34 -13.23 0.68
CA ILE A 64 24.30 -13.00 -0.33
C ILE A 64 23.10 -13.83 0.10
N PHE A 65 22.02 -13.17 0.53
CA PHE A 65 20.79 -13.87 0.88
C PHE A 65 20.18 -14.52 -0.37
N ARG A 66 19.76 -15.78 -0.28
CA ARG A 66 19.06 -16.49 -1.36
C ARG A 66 17.66 -15.91 -1.54
N HIS A 67 17.24 -15.67 -2.79
CA HIS A 67 15.91 -15.15 -3.13
C HIS A 67 14.75 -15.94 -2.48
N ASP A 68 14.93 -17.24 -2.27
CA ASP A 68 13.92 -18.14 -1.68
C ASP A 68 13.66 -17.91 -0.18
N SER A 69 14.40 -17.01 0.46
CA SER A 69 14.21 -16.69 1.89
C SER A 69 13.29 -15.48 2.14
N PHE A 70 12.77 -14.84 1.09
CA PHE A 70 12.07 -13.56 1.21
C PHE A 70 10.55 -13.69 1.18
N GLU A 71 9.85 -12.80 1.89
CA GLU A 71 8.42 -12.62 1.71
C GLU A 71 8.17 -11.97 0.34
N SER A 72 7.27 -12.58 -0.42
CA SER A 72 6.78 -12.03 -1.68
C SER A 72 5.93 -10.78 -1.43
N ASP A 73 5.89 -9.87 -2.42
CA ASP A 73 5.06 -8.65 -2.33
C ASP A 73 3.58 -9.03 -2.14
N SER A 74 3.12 -10.12 -2.77
CA SER A 74 1.80 -10.72 -2.58
C SER A 74 1.50 -11.10 -1.14
N THR A 75 2.48 -11.67 -0.44
CA THR A 75 2.35 -12.06 0.98
C THR A 75 2.23 -10.83 1.87
N ILE A 76 3.04 -9.80 1.58
CA ILE A 76 3.01 -8.55 2.32
C ILE A 76 1.67 -7.84 2.10
N TYR A 77 1.20 -7.71 0.85
CA TYR A 77 -0.09 -7.08 0.55
C TYR A 77 -1.28 -7.80 1.17
N LYS A 78 -1.31 -9.14 1.19
CA LYS A 78 -2.34 -9.90 1.92
C LYS A 78 -2.37 -9.51 3.39
N ARG A 79 -1.21 -9.47 4.04
CA ARG A 79 -1.08 -9.07 5.45
C ARG A 79 -1.51 -7.62 5.67
N LEU A 80 -1.12 -6.71 4.78
CA LEU A 80 -1.51 -5.30 4.87
C LEU A 80 -3.04 -5.15 4.77
N ASN A 81 -3.67 -5.87 3.84
CA ASN A 81 -5.11 -5.85 3.64
C ASN A 81 -5.87 -6.44 4.85
N GLU A 82 -5.38 -7.54 5.41
CA GLU A 82 -5.92 -8.12 6.65
C GLU A 82 -5.88 -7.13 7.82
N VAL A 83 -4.75 -6.45 8.02
CA VAL A 83 -4.61 -5.41 9.05
C VAL A 83 -5.59 -4.25 8.79
N CYS A 84 -5.79 -3.84 7.54
CA CYS A 84 -6.79 -2.82 7.20
C CYS A 84 -8.20 -3.23 7.63
N TYR A 85 -8.63 -4.46 7.36
CA TYR A 85 -9.95 -4.94 7.76
C TYR A 85 -10.10 -5.11 9.28
N GLN A 86 -9.03 -5.44 10.00
CA GLN A 86 -9.06 -5.51 11.48
C GLN A 86 -9.39 -4.16 12.12
N HIS A 87 -9.02 -3.05 11.46
CA HIS A 87 -9.32 -1.69 11.90
C HIS A 87 -10.67 -1.16 11.39
N GLN A 88 -11.45 -1.97 10.66
CA GLN A 88 -12.81 -1.64 10.22
C GLN A 88 -13.85 -2.41 11.04
N PRO A 89 -15.11 -1.93 11.12
CA PRO A 89 -16.20 -2.72 11.68
C PRO A 89 -16.31 -4.08 10.98
N LYS A 90 -16.43 -5.17 11.76
CA LYS A 90 -16.39 -6.55 11.25
C LYS A 90 -17.35 -6.84 10.09
N PHE A 91 -18.52 -6.19 10.07
CA PHE A 91 -19.51 -6.37 9.00
C PHE A 91 -19.01 -5.86 7.64
N LYS A 92 -18.13 -4.85 7.61
CA LYS A 92 -17.65 -4.24 6.36
C LYS A 92 -16.84 -5.20 5.49
N ARG A 93 -16.21 -6.21 6.09
CA ARG A 93 -15.48 -7.27 5.36
C ARG A 93 -16.41 -8.10 4.47
N TRP A 94 -17.70 -8.15 4.79
CA TRP A 94 -18.70 -8.96 4.10
C TRP A 94 -19.55 -8.16 3.12
N ILE A 95 -19.33 -6.84 3.01
CA ILE A 95 -20.06 -5.99 2.07
C ILE A 95 -19.42 -6.16 0.70
N PRO A 96 -20.16 -6.63 -0.32
CA PRO A 96 -19.66 -6.69 -1.69
C PRO A 96 -19.19 -5.32 -2.15
N PHE A 97 -18.07 -5.26 -2.89
CA PHE A 97 -17.48 -4.03 -3.42
C PHE A 97 -17.07 -2.98 -2.39
N TYR A 98 -17.15 -3.28 -1.08
CA TYR A 98 -16.51 -2.45 -0.07
C TYR A 98 -15.08 -2.95 0.16
N GLY A 99 -14.09 -2.10 -0.09
CA GLY A 99 -12.70 -2.49 0.01
C GLY A 99 -11.75 -1.31 -0.12
N VAL A 100 -10.50 -1.60 -0.47
CA VAL A 100 -9.50 -0.58 -0.75
C VAL A 100 -9.83 0.07 -2.09
N VAL A 101 -10.16 1.36 -2.04
CA VAL A 101 -10.46 2.16 -3.23
C VAL A 101 -9.19 2.75 -3.81
N GLU A 102 -8.27 3.14 -2.94
CA GLU A 102 -7.03 3.81 -3.34
C GLU A 102 -5.91 3.55 -2.31
N VAL A 103 -4.70 3.39 -2.80
CA VAL A 103 -3.47 3.25 -2.01
C VAL A 103 -2.52 4.36 -2.39
N ARG A 104 -2.01 5.08 -1.40
CA ARG A 104 -1.05 6.17 -1.61
C ARG A 104 0.21 5.94 -0.80
N GLU A 105 1.35 6.19 -1.40
CA GLU A 105 2.58 6.40 -0.65
C GLU A 105 2.54 7.77 0.03
N VAL A 106 2.86 7.77 1.31
CA VAL A 106 2.83 8.95 2.16
C VAL A 106 4.10 9.01 2.99
N LYS A 107 4.44 10.24 3.42
CA LYS A 107 5.34 10.44 4.55
C LYS A 107 4.51 10.69 5.79
N PHE A 108 4.97 10.29 6.96
CA PHE A 108 4.30 10.62 8.20
C PHE A 108 5.28 10.89 9.34
N ARG A 109 4.79 11.56 10.38
CA ARG A 109 5.57 11.89 11.57
C ARG A 109 4.83 11.46 12.82
N PHE A 110 5.52 10.85 13.77
CA PHE A 110 4.91 10.45 15.04
C PHE A 110 4.60 11.66 15.93
N LEU A 111 3.37 11.70 16.46
CA LEU A 111 2.89 12.76 17.35
C LEU A 111 2.89 12.35 18.82
N GLY A 112 3.00 11.06 19.15
CA GLY A 112 2.91 10.61 20.54
C GLY A 112 3.03 9.09 20.73
N ILE A 113 2.73 8.66 21.96
CA ILE A 113 2.84 7.26 22.40
C ILE A 113 1.72 6.42 21.76
N LYS A 114 1.99 5.12 21.60
CA LYS A 114 1.02 4.11 21.18
C LYS A 114 -0.24 4.14 22.05
N ASP A 115 -1.39 4.00 21.42
CA ASP A 115 -2.63 3.76 22.15
C ASP A 115 -2.77 2.29 22.58
N LYS A 116 -3.83 1.99 23.34
CA LYS A 116 -4.14 0.62 23.83
C LYS A 116 -4.36 -0.40 22.71
N SER A 117 -4.56 0.06 21.47
CA SER A 117 -4.80 -0.76 20.27
C SER A 117 -3.55 -0.86 19.39
N ASN A 118 -2.37 -0.54 19.92
CA ASN A 118 -1.09 -0.56 19.20
C ASN A 118 -1.08 0.37 17.97
N ARG A 119 -1.93 1.41 17.97
CA ARG A 119 -1.94 2.45 16.95
C ARG A 119 -1.02 3.59 17.38
N HIS A 120 -0.23 4.06 16.44
CA HIS A 120 0.61 5.23 16.64
C HIS A 120 -0.12 6.47 16.15
N ARG A 121 -0.24 7.50 16.99
CA ARG A 121 -0.75 8.78 16.52
C ARG A 121 0.29 9.45 15.62
N VAL A 122 -0.09 9.81 14.41
CA VAL A 122 0.82 10.40 13.42
C VAL A 122 0.22 11.66 12.79
N HIS A 123 1.06 12.40 12.08
CA HIS A 123 0.63 13.38 11.09
C HIS A 123 1.04 12.88 9.71
N ILE A 124 0.10 12.79 8.77
CA ILE A 124 0.33 12.26 7.42
C ILE A 124 0.57 13.41 6.43
N TYR A 125 1.69 13.35 5.72
CA TYR A 125 2.04 14.20 4.60
C TYR A 125 1.82 13.42 3.30
N ARG A 126 0.83 13.84 2.53
CA ARG A 126 0.56 13.25 1.20
C ARG A 126 1.60 13.75 0.21
N LEU A 127 2.17 12.83 -0.54
CA LEU A 127 3.12 13.14 -1.59
C LEU A 127 2.40 13.84 -2.76
N ASN A 128 3.00 14.91 -3.27
CA ASN A 128 2.52 15.57 -4.48
C ASN A 128 3.12 14.88 -5.70
N ILE A 129 2.37 13.92 -6.25
CA ILE A 129 2.83 13.10 -7.38
C ILE A 129 3.21 13.95 -8.60
N ASN A 130 2.49 15.06 -8.83
CA ASN A 130 2.78 15.96 -9.95
C ASN A 130 4.12 16.67 -9.77
N GLU A 131 4.40 17.17 -8.56
CA GLU A 131 5.66 17.84 -8.25
C GLU A 131 6.86 16.88 -8.35
N ILE A 132 6.71 15.65 -7.84
CA ILE A 132 7.73 14.60 -7.98
C ILE A 132 7.94 14.25 -9.46
N GLY A 133 6.86 14.21 -10.25
CA GLY A 133 6.92 14.00 -11.69
C GLY A 133 7.65 15.12 -12.43
N GLU A 134 7.42 16.38 -12.07
CA GLU A 134 8.12 17.53 -12.64
C GLU A 134 9.61 17.55 -12.24
N GLU A 135 9.94 17.22 -10.99
CA GLU A 135 11.33 17.07 -10.54
C GLU A 135 12.08 15.99 -11.34
N ALA A 136 11.44 14.84 -11.57
CA ALA A 136 11.99 13.78 -12.40
C ALA A 136 12.20 14.25 -13.85
N LYS A 137 11.22 14.96 -14.44
CA LYS A 137 11.35 15.52 -15.80
C LYS A 137 12.48 16.54 -15.90
N ASN A 138 12.62 17.43 -14.92
CA ASN A 138 13.68 18.43 -14.87
C ASN A 138 15.06 17.77 -14.81
N THR A 139 15.20 16.71 -14.00
CA THR A 139 16.45 15.94 -13.92
C THR A 139 16.77 15.25 -15.25
N ILE A 140 15.77 14.65 -15.91
CA ILE A 140 15.93 14.04 -17.24
C ILE A 140 16.26 15.09 -18.31
N ALA A 141 15.76 16.32 -18.19
CA ALA A 141 16.05 17.37 -19.18
C ALA A 141 17.54 17.76 -19.21
N ILE A 142 18.27 17.58 -18.10
CA ILE A 142 19.72 17.84 -18.03
C ILE A 142 20.47 16.97 -19.05
N SER A 143 20.07 15.71 -19.23
CA SER A 143 20.72 14.79 -20.21
C SER A 143 20.47 15.14 -21.67
N ARG A 144 19.56 16.09 -21.94
CA ARG A 144 19.23 16.56 -23.29
C ARG A 144 19.97 17.84 -23.67
N HIS A 145 20.77 18.40 -22.77
CA HIS A 145 21.57 19.59 -23.06
C HIS A 145 22.65 19.24 -24.10
N PRO A 146 22.91 20.08 -25.12
CA PRO A 146 23.93 19.82 -26.14
C PRO A 146 25.31 19.52 -25.55
N ASP A 147 25.68 20.24 -24.50
CA ASP A 147 26.97 20.10 -23.83
C ASP A 147 26.94 19.10 -22.66
N TYR A 148 25.94 18.21 -22.59
CA TYR A 148 25.76 17.31 -21.45
C TYR A 148 26.99 16.41 -21.23
N TRP A 149 27.53 15.81 -22.27
CA TRP A 149 28.72 14.95 -22.14
C TRP A 149 29.98 15.76 -21.84
N ASP A 150 30.12 16.96 -22.39
CA ASP A 150 31.29 17.81 -22.16
C ASP A 150 31.30 18.45 -20.77
N THR A 151 30.10 18.75 -20.23
CA THR A 151 29.93 19.41 -18.93
C THR A 151 29.77 18.39 -17.81
N TYR A 152 29.01 17.33 -18.03
CA TYR A 152 28.55 16.39 -17.01
C TYR A 152 28.95 14.94 -17.28
N GLY A 153 29.70 14.68 -18.36
CA GLY A 153 30.16 13.35 -18.74
C GLY A 153 30.86 12.66 -17.57
N CYS A 154 30.46 11.43 -17.32
CA CYS A 154 31.05 10.58 -16.30
C CYS A 154 31.12 9.15 -16.85
N CYS A 155 32.23 8.47 -16.61
CA CYS A 155 32.37 7.02 -16.71
C CYS A 155 32.85 6.47 -15.36
N ASP A 156 32.82 5.14 -15.17
CA ASP A 156 33.10 4.51 -13.88
C ASP A 156 34.46 4.89 -13.25
N GLU A 157 35.41 5.38 -14.07
CA GLU A 157 36.77 5.76 -13.64
C GLU A 157 37.05 7.28 -13.76
N TRP A 158 36.15 8.06 -14.37
CA TRP A 158 36.36 9.50 -14.60
C TRP A 158 35.08 10.30 -14.42
N HIS A 159 35.17 11.37 -13.63
CA HIS A 159 34.10 12.33 -13.44
C HIS A 159 34.56 13.71 -13.93
N SER A 160 33.69 14.41 -14.67
CA SER A 160 33.87 15.84 -14.93
C SER A 160 33.94 16.64 -13.62
N ASP A 161 34.68 17.75 -13.61
CA ASP A 161 34.78 18.68 -12.48
C ASP A 161 33.43 19.28 -12.08
N ALA A 162 32.46 19.32 -13.01
CA ALA A 162 31.09 19.77 -12.74
C ALA A 162 30.16 18.63 -12.24
N CYS A 163 30.66 17.40 -12.10
CA CYS A 163 29.92 16.31 -11.47
C CYS A 163 29.91 16.49 -9.94
N PRO A 164 28.74 16.48 -9.28
CA PRO A 164 28.69 16.55 -7.82
C PRO A 164 29.49 15.45 -7.11
N ALA A 165 29.65 14.28 -7.75
CA ALA A 165 30.41 13.16 -7.23
C ALA A 165 31.93 13.32 -7.34
N SER A 166 32.45 14.23 -8.18
CA SER A 166 33.89 14.52 -8.25
C SER A 166 34.35 15.37 -7.05
N THR A 167 33.45 16.17 -6.51
CA THR A 167 33.62 16.83 -5.22
C THR A 167 33.21 15.89 -4.09
N ASP A 168 34.17 15.14 -3.53
CA ASP A 168 34.05 14.15 -2.45
C ASP A 168 33.24 14.61 -1.18
N TYR A 169 32.81 15.87 -1.14
CA TYR A 169 32.16 16.54 -0.02
C TYR A 169 30.64 16.32 0.10
N THR A 170 29.93 16.00 -0.99
CA THR A 170 28.46 16.00 -0.98
C THR A 170 27.81 14.61 -0.91
N ALA A 171 28.59 13.53 -1.08
CA ALA A 171 28.08 12.15 -1.21
C ALA A 171 26.93 11.99 -2.23
N GLU A 172 26.79 12.95 -3.14
CA GLU A 172 25.73 12.94 -4.14
C GLU A 172 26.07 11.97 -5.27
N PRO A 173 25.08 11.20 -5.77
CA PRO A 173 25.32 10.32 -6.90
C PRO A 173 25.66 11.14 -8.15
N CYS A 174 26.48 10.55 -9.01
CA CYS A 174 26.78 11.06 -10.33
C CYS A 174 25.49 11.42 -11.10
N ILE A 175 25.55 12.50 -11.88
CA ILE A 175 24.44 12.98 -12.71
C ILE A 175 23.86 11.92 -13.64
N VAL A 176 24.69 11.04 -14.23
CA VAL A 176 24.23 9.91 -15.05
C VAL A 176 23.30 9.01 -14.24
N LYS A 177 23.73 8.62 -13.03
CA LYS A 177 22.94 7.80 -12.11
C LYS A 177 21.67 8.54 -11.63
N ARG A 178 21.73 9.86 -11.44
CA ARG A 178 20.55 10.67 -11.10
C ARG A 178 19.52 10.66 -12.24
N VAL A 179 19.96 10.77 -13.49
CA VAL A 179 19.09 10.70 -14.66
C VAL A 179 18.44 9.31 -14.77
N GLU A 180 19.21 8.24 -14.59
CA GLU A 180 18.67 6.87 -14.57
C GLU A 180 17.61 6.68 -13.49
N VAL A 181 17.92 7.11 -12.26
CA VAL A 181 16.97 7.05 -11.13
C VAL A 181 15.73 7.88 -11.45
N ALA A 182 15.86 9.09 -11.99
CA ALA A 182 14.74 9.93 -12.37
C ALA A 182 13.87 9.31 -13.48
N GLN A 183 14.48 8.59 -14.42
CA GLN A 183 13.78 7.92 -15.50
C GLN A 183 12.99 6.72 -14.99
N LEU A 184 13.60 5.90 -14.11
CA LEU A 184 12.88 4.85 -13.39
C LEU A 184 11.73 5.42 -12.56
N ARG A 185 12.01 6.51 -11.82
CA ARG A 185 11.02 7.24 -11.00
C ARG A 185 9.82 7.65 -11.83
N ARG A 186 10.05 8.25 -13.00
CA ARG A 186 9.00 8.68 -13.93
C ARG A 186 8.16 7.49 -14.39
N ASN A 187 8.79 6.40 -14.82
CA ASN A 187 8.08 5.21 -15.29
C ASN A 187 7.19 4.62 -14.17
N ASN A 188 7.69 4.57 -12.92
CA ASN A 188 6.90 4.09 -11.78
C ASN A 188 5.71 5.00 -11.46
N LEU A 189 5.83 6.32 -11.68
CA LEU A 189 4.72 7.25 -11.51
C LEU A 189 3.65 7.12 -12.59
N GLU A 190 4.02 6.74 -13.82
CA GLU A 190 3.06 6.49 -14.91
C GLU A 190 2.17 5.26 -14.59
N THR A 191 2.68 4.31 -13.81
CA THR A 191 1.94 3.12 -13.38
C THR A 191 1.48 3.18 -11.92
N TYR A 192 1.41 4.38 -11.31
CA TYR A 192 1.15 4.55 -9.87
C TYR A 192 -0.13 3.85 -9.36
N SER A 193 -1.15 3.71 -10.22
CA SER A 193 -2.39 2.99 -9.91
C SER A 193 -2.17 1.52 -9.54
N LEU A 194 -1.06 0.90 -10.00
CA LEU A 194 -0.72 -0.48 -9.69
C LEU A 194 -0.61 -0.76 -8.19
N LEU A 195 -0.28 0.25 -7.34
CA LEU A 195 -0.34 0.08 -5.89
C LEU A 195 -1.73 -0.36 -5.42
N THR A 196 -2.77 0.25 -5.98
CA THR A 196 -4.16 -0.06 -5.65
C THR A 196 -4.55 -1.43 -6.20
N ASP A 197 -4.15 -1.72 -7.44
CA ASP A 197 -4.46 -3.00 -8.10
C ASP A 197 -3.79 -4.17 -7.37
N CYS A 198 -2.51 -4.03 -7.00
CA CYS A 198 -1.76 -5.02 -6.22
C CYS A 198 -2.38 -5.27 -4.84
N VAL A 199 -3.00 -4.27 -4.21
CA VAL A 199 -3.69 -4.47 -2.92
C VAL A 199 -5.02 -5.21 -3.10
N ARG A 200 -5.74 -4.92 -4.18
CA ARG A 200 -7.03 -5.54 -4.50
C ARG A 200 -6.86 -6.98 -4.97
N ASP A 201 -5.83 -7.24 -5.75
CA ASP A 201 -5.38 -8.57 -6.14
C ASP A 201 -3.90 -8.78 -5.78
N PRO A 202 -3.61 -9.21 -4.53
CA PRO A 202 -2.25 -9.47 -4.09
C PRO A 202 -1.47 -10.46 -4.94
N GLN A 203 -2.12 -11.38 -5.66
CA GLN A 203 -1.38 -12.37 -6.46
C GLN A 203 -0.61 -11.72 -7.62
N SER A 204 -1.18 -10.67 -8.21
CA SER A 204 -0.53 -9.89 -9.27
C SER A 204 0.72 -9.12 -8.81
N ALA A 205 0.86 -8.87 -7.51
CA ALA A 205 1.87 -7.95 -6.98
C ALA A 205 3.32 -8.42 -7.14
N ASP A 206 3.55 -9.73 -7.25
CA ASP A 206 4.90 -10.31 -7.34
C ASP A 206 5.58 -9.97 -8.68
N GLU A 207 4.82 -9.61 -9.70
CA GLU A 207 5.34 -9.24 -11.03
C GLU A 207 5.80 -7.77 -11.10
N TYR A 208 5.22 -6.90 -10.27
CA TYR A 208 5.39 -5.44 -10.38
C TYR A 208 6.34 -4.83 -9.35
N GLU A 209 6.71 -5.59 -8.31
CA GLU A 209 7.63 -5.16 -7.25
C GLU A 209 7.31 -3.78 -6.63
N THR A 210 6.02 -3.42 -6.56
CA THR A 210 5.56 -2.06 -6.20
C THR A 210 5.99 -1.62 -4.80
N LEU A 211 6.34 -2.55 -3.90
CA LEU A 211 6.89 -2.23 -2.59
C LEU A 211 8.38 -1.82 -2.63
N LYS A 212 9.01 -1.75 -3.81
CA LYS A 212 10.30 -1.06 -4.01
C LYS A 212 10.16 0.46 -4.14
N GLY A 213 8.95 1.01 -3.99
CA GLY A 213 8.74 2.46 -4.00
C GLY A 213 8.35 3.00 -5.38
N MET A 214 7.18 3.64 -5.44
CA MET A 214 6.60 4.19 -6.67
C MET A 214 6.70 5.72 -6.71
N ALA A 215 6.29 6.39 -5.64
CA ALA A 215 6.41 7.83 -5.33
C ALA A 215 7.60 8.19 -4.39
N GLN A 216 8.16 7.21 -3.66
CA GLN A 216 9.36 7.36 -2.82
C GLN A 216 10.34 6.17 -2.99
N GLU A 217 11.43 6.13 -2.20
CA GLU A 217 12.46 5.07 -2.31
C GLU A 217 11.95 3.68 -1.89
N SER A 218 11.24 3.56 -0.77
CA SER A 218 10.64 2.30 -0.32
C SER A 218 9.69 2.57 0.85
N PRO A 219 8.47 2.02 0.86
CA PRO A 219 7.60 2.03 2.05
C PRO A 219 8.07 1.05 3.15
N ILE A 220 9.00 0.14 2.85
CA ILE A 220 9.56 -0.82 3.80
C ILE A 220 10.75 -0.20 4.54
N ILE A 221 10.72 -0.28 5.86
CA ILE A 221 11.70 0.30 6.78
C ILE A 221 12.43 -0.82 7.52
N ASP A 222 13.76 -0.73 7.59
CA ASP A 222 14.61 -1.56 8.46
C ASP A 222 14.54 -1.05 9.91
N LEU A 223 14.11 -1.92 10.83
CA LEU A 223 14.12 -1.71 12.26
C LEU A 223 15.44 -2.21 12.86
N LYS A 224 16.18 -1.36 13.59
CA LYS A 224 17.31 -1.85 14.40
C LYS A 224 16.78 -2.54 15.65
N ILE A 225 17.47 -3.58 16.13
CA ILE A 225 17.00 -4.47 17.22
C ILE A 225 16.74 -3.70 18.54
N SER A 226 17.48 -2.62 18.79
CA SER A 226 17.27 -1.71 19.95
C SER A 226 15.98 -0.88 19.86
N GLU A 227 15.30 -0.90 18.73
CA GLU A 227 14.18 -0.02 18.40
C GLU A 227 12.82 -0.68 18.55
N ILE A 228 12.79 -2.00 18.78
CA ILE A 228 11.55 -2.78 18.87
C ILE A 228 10.85 -2.57 20.23
N ASP A 229 11.62 -2.37 21.31
CA ASP A 229 11.07 -2.22 22.67
C ASP A 229 10.80 -0.76 23.09
N ASP A 230 11.42 0.24 22.44
CA ASP A 230 11.20 1.68 22.74
C ASP A 230 10.96 2.50 21.46
N GLN A 231 10.03 2.02 20.62
CA GLN A 231 9.63 2.64 19.34
C GLN A 231 9.26 4.12 19.48
N SER A 232 8.85 4.57 20.67
CA SER A 232 8.50 5.98 20.93
C SER A 232 9.71 6.91 21.10
N LYS A 233 10.88 6.39 21.51
CA LYS A 233 12.12 7.17 21.62
C LYS A 233 12.98 7.11 20.36
N VAL A 234 12.91 6.02 19.62
CA VAL A 234 13.76 5.81 18.43
C VAL A 234 13.28 6.60 17.23
N PHE A 235 11.97 6.61 16.99
CA PHE A 235 11.40 7.41 15.92
C PHE A 235 11.26 8.85 16.41
N GLY A 236 12.40 9.54 16.47
CA GLY A 236 12.46 10.93 16.90
C GLY A 236 11.36 11.72 16.22
N ARG A 237 10.58 12.48 17.01
CA ARG A 237 9.38 13.22 16.57
C ARG A 237 9.57 14.14 15.36
N LYS A 238 10.79 14.33 14.87
CA LYS A 238 11.12 15.20 13.73
C LYS A 238 11.27 14.44 12.41
N ASN A 239 11.62 13.16 12.42
CA ASN A 239 11.91 12.44 11.19
C ASN A 239 10.61 12.01 10.50
N GLU A 240 10.53 12.31 9.21
CA GLU A 240 9.48 11.81 8.34
C GLU A 240 9.78 10.36 7.96
N MET A 241 8.75 9.53 8.01
CA MET A 241 8.84 8.11 7.72
C MET A 241 7.99 7.76 6.52
N PRO A 242 8.45 6.89 5.64
CA PRO A 242 7.64 6.40 4.54
C PRO A 242 6.55 5.45 5.06
N GLY A 243 5.38 5.49 4.44
CA GLY A 243 4.29 4.57 4.71
C GLY A 243 3.29 4.51 3.55
N LEU A 244 2.26 3.69 3.74
CA LEU A 244 1.16 3.53 2.79
C LEU A 244 -0.16 3.98 3.44
N GLU A 245 -0.85 4.96 2.85
CA GLU A 245 -2.22 5.34 3.21
C GLU A 245 -3.21 4.46 2.44
N PHE A 246 -4.02 3.69 3.17
CA PHE A 246 -5.07 2.85 2.58
C PHE A 246 -6.42 3.56 2.73
N ILE A 247 -7.05 3.86 1.60
CA ILE A 247 -8.36 4.52 1.56
C ILE A 247 -9.43 3.47 1.29
N MET A 248 -10.28 3.24 2.29
CA MET A 248 -11.39 2.28 2.21
C MET A 248 -12.68 2.95 1.74
N GLY A 249 -13.46 2.27 0.91
CA GLY A 249 -14.74 2.77 0.41
C GLY A 249 -15.42 1.81 -0.55
N TRP A 250 -16.41 2.32 -1.28
CA TRP A 250 -17.10 1.60 -2.34
C TRP A 250 -16.27 1.61 -3.62
N GLN A 251 -15.98 0.43 -4.16
CA GLN A 251 -15.23 0.19 -5.39
C GLN A 251 -16.18 0.30 -6.60
N PHE A 252 -16.52 1.53 -6.98
CA PHE A 252 -17.47 1.79 -8.08
C PHE A 252 -16.99 1.25 -9.43
N ASP A 253 -15.69 1.33 -9.68
CA ASP A 253 -15.03 0.77 -10.85
C ASP A 253 -15.21 -0.76 -10.97
N ARG A 254 -15.10 -1.48 -9.84
CA ARG A 254 -15.40 -2.92 -9.80
C ARG A 254 -16.89 -3.20 -9.89
N MET A 255 -17.74 -2.35 -9.33
CA MET A 255 -19.18 -2.50 -9.52
C MET A 255 -19.54 -2.38 -11.01
N GLU A 256 -18.96 -1.43 -11.73
CA GLU A 256 -19.23 -1.25 -13.16
C GLU A 256 -18.72 -2.42 -14.03
N SER A 257 -17.56 -2.99 -13.69
CA SER A 257 -16.95 -4.07 -14.49
C SER A 257 -17.40 -5.48 -14.10
N GLU A 258 -17.70 -5.71 -12.81
CA GLU A 258 -18.03 -7.03 -12.28
C GLU A 258 -19.51 -7.22 -11.99
N LEU A 259 -20.33 -6.17 -11.81
CA LEU A 259 -21.78 -6.41 -11.78
C LEU A 259 -22.18 -6.88 -13.16
N PRO A 260 -22.73 -8.08 -13.26
CA PRO A 260 -23.40 -8.45 -14.49
C PRO A 260 -24.52 -7.46 -14.75
N PHE A 261 -24.68 -7.03 -16.01
CA PHE A 261 -25.75 -6.13 -16.44
C PHE A 261 -27.12 -6.53 -15.87
N PHE A 262 -27.39 -7.83 -15.71
CA PHE A 262 -28.63 -8.34 -15.15
C PHE A 262 -28.85 -7.99 -13.68
N VAL A 263 -27.80 -7.95 -12.84
CA VAL A 263 -27.93 -7.57 -11.42
C VAL A 263 -28.28 -6.09 -11.32
N PHE A 264 -27.68 -5.26 -12.16
CA PHE A 264 -28.04 -3.84 -12.29
C PHE A 264 -29.50 -3.68 -12.75
N CYS A 265 -29.93 -4.46 -13.75
CA CYS A 265 -31.33 -4.49 -14.19
C CYS A 265 -32.28 -4.94 -13.08
N ILE A 266 -31.94 -5.96 -12.29
CA ILE A 266 -32.77 -6.39 -11.14
C ILE A 266 -32.89 -5.25 -10.12
N LEU A 267 -31.79 -4.58 -9.78
CA LEU A 267 -31.80 -3.46 -8.83
C LEU A 267 -32.68 -2.31 -9.35
N LEU A 268 -32.57 -1.96 -10.63
CA LEU A 268 -33.42 -0.93 -11.25
C LEU A 268 -34.90 -1.33 -11.27
N ILE A 269 -35.22 -2.57 -11.64
CA ILE A 269 -36.60 -3.08 -11.64
C ILE A 269 -37.15 -3.09 -10.21
N THR A 270 -36.35 -3.53 -9.24
CA THR A 270 -36.72 -3.52 -7.81
C THR A 270 -37.01 -2.10 -7.34
N LEU A 271 -36.14 -1.14 -7.67
CA LEU A 271 -36.33 0.26 -7.34
C LEU A 271 -37.61 0.82 -7.98
N ALA A 272 -37.84 0.55 -9.27
CA ALA A 272 -39.03 0.98 -9.99
C ALA A 272 -40.32 0.41 -9.37
N ILE A 273 -40.32 -0.89 -9.02
CA ILE A 273 -41.44 -1.53 -8.30
C ILE A 273 -41.70 -0.80 -6.99
N TRP A 274 -40.68 -0.55 -6.17
CA TRP A 274 -40.85 0.13 -4.89
C TRP A 274 -41.30 1.59 -5.03
N ILE A 275 -40.87 2.31 -6.06
CA ILE A 275 -41.39 3.64 -6.37
C ILE A 275 -42.89 3.57 -6.67
N VAL A 276 -43.33 2.62 -7.50
CA VAL A 276 -44.76 2.41 -7.80
C VAL A 276 -45.55 2.04 -6.55
N VAL A 277 -45.01 1.18 -5.69
CA VAL A 277 -45.63 0.81 -4.41
C VAL A 277 -45.82 2.03 -3.52
N ILE A 278 -44.81 2.89 -3.41
CA ILE A 278 -44.87 4.11 -2.60
C ILE A 278 -45.90 5.09 -3.16
N VAL A 279 -45.89 5.34 -4.48
CA VAL A 279 -46.83 6.27 -5.12
C VAL A 279 -48.27 5.76 -5.00
N SER A 280 -48.51 4.48 -5.26
CA SER A 280 -49.83 3.86 -5.13
C SER A 280 -50.30 3.78 -3.67
N GLY A 281 -49.38 3.53 -2.73
CA GLY A 281 -49.68 3.55 -1.29
C GLY A 281 -50.04 4.95 -0.79
N LEU A 282 -49.42 6.00 -1.32
CA LEU A 282 -49.80 7.38 -1.00
C LEU A 282 -51.20 7.75 -1.52
N ALA A 283 -51.66 7.11 -2.60
CA ALA A 283 -52.96 7.35 -3.23
C ALA A 283 -54.07 6.36 -2.81
N GLY A 284 -53.75 5.33 -2.01
CA GLY A 284 -54.68 4.24 -1.72
C GLY A 284 -54.24 3.35 -0.56
N GLU A 285 -54.63 2.07 -0.59
CA GLU A 285 -54.30 1.13 0.48
C GLU A 285 -52.85 0.63 0.38
N TRP A 286 -52.05 0.95 1.41
CA TRP A 286 -50.65 0.52 1.54
C TRP A 286 -50.48 -1.00 1.52
N THR A 287 -51.42 -1.73 2.13
CA THR A 287 -51.39 -3.20 2.24
C THR A 287 -51.50 -3.87 0.87
N LEU A 288 -52.44 -3.42 0.03
CA LEU A 288 -52.60 -3.93 -1.33
C LEU A 288 -51.38 -3.59 -2.20
N SER A 289 -50.89 -2.34 -2.11
CA SER A 289 -49.76 -1.86 -2.90
C SER A 289 -48.48 -2.64 -2.58
N THR A 290 -48.20 -2.88 -1.29
CA THR A 290 -47.06 -3.67 -0.84
C THR A 290 -47.15 -5.13 -1.25
N ALA A 291 -48.34 -5.75 -1.15
CA ALA A 291 -48.54 -7.12 -1.62
C ALA A 291 -48.27 -7.28 -3.12
N LEU A 292 -48.76 -6.36 -3.95
CA LEU A 292 -48.50 -6.37 -5.40
C LEU A 292 -47.01 -6.15 -5.72
N GLY A 293 -46.34 -5.27 -4.96
CA GLY A 293 -44.89 -5.06 -5.08
C GLY A 293 -44.08 -6.33 -4.81
N GLN A 294 -44.43 -7.08 -3.76
CA GLN A 294 -43.78 -8.35 -3.43
C GLN A 294 -44.01 -9.42 -4.50
N ILE A 295 -45.22 -9.52 -5.06
CA ILE A 295 -45.53 -10.43 -6.16
C ILE A 295 -44.71 -10.08 -7.40
N ALA A 296 -44.68 -8.81 -7.80
CA ALA A 296 -43.92 -8.35 -8.95
C ALA A 296 -42.42 -8.63 -8.79
N LEU A 297 -41.86 -8.38 -7.60
CA LEU A 297 -40.47 -8.68 -7.28
C LEU A 297 -40.18 -10.18 -7.36
N GLY A 298 -41.08 -11.00 -6.82
CA GLY A 298 -41.00 -12.47 -6.88
C GLY A 298 -41.04 -12.99 -8.33
N SER A 299 -41.91 -12.45 -9.18
CA SER A 299 -41.99 -12.81 -10.60
C SER A 299 -40.72 -12.47 -11.37
N VAL A 300 -40.13 -11.30 -11.11
CA VAL A 300 -38.85 -10.90 -11.71
C VAL A 300 -37.72 -11.82 -11.27
N ALA A 301 -37.66 -12.15 -9.97
CA ALA A 301 -36.66 -13.07 -9.43
C ALA A 301 -36.75 -14.47 -10.07
N ILE A 302 -37.96 -14.99 -10.28
CA ILE A 302 -38.21 -16.29 -10.93
C ILE A 302 -37.81 -16.24 -12.41
N LEU A 303 -38.22 -15.21 -13.15
CA LEU A 303 -37.89 -15.08 -14.57
C LEU A 303 -36.38 -14.96 -14.81
N VAL A 304 -35.67 -14.24 -13.95
CA VAL A 304 -34.22 -14.16 -14.04
C VAL A 304 -33.58 -15.48 -13.61
N GLY A 305 -34.03 -16.09 -12.51
CA GLY A 305 -33.52 -17.39 -12.04
C GLY A 305 -33.65 -18.51 -13.07
N LEU A 306 -34.77 -18.59 -13.78
CA LEU A 306 -35.01 -19.58 -14.84
C LEU A 306 -34.07 -19.39 -16.05
N ARG A 307 -33.66 -18.15 -16.34
CA ARG A 307 -32.76 -17.84 -17.47
C ARG A 307 -31.31 -18.24 -17.21
N TYR A 308 -30.94 -18.49 -15.95
CA TYR A 308 -29.58 -18.89 -15.54
C TYR A 308 -29.48 -20.39 -15.18
N LEU A 309 -30.60 -21.11 -15.15
CA LEU A 309 -30.67 -22.55 -14.94
C LEU A 309 -30.62 -23.37 -16.25
N VAL A 310 -30.68 -22.70 -17.40
CA VAL A 310 -30.58 -23.26 -18.76
C VAL A 310 -29.27 -22.79 -19.39
#